data_AF-A0A931F4V1-F1
#
_entry.id   AF-A0A931F4V1-F1
#
_cell.length_a   1.000
_cell.length_b   1.000
_cell.length_c   1.000
_cell.angle_alpha   90.00
_cell.angle_beta   90.00
_cell.angle_gamma   90.00
#
_symmetry.space_group_name_H-M   'P 1'
#
loop_
_entity.id
_entity.type
_entity.pdbx_description
1 polymer ?
#
loop_
_entity_poly.entity_id
_entity_poly.type
_entity_poly.pdbx_seq_one_letter_code
_entity_poly.pdbx_strand_id
1 'polypeptide(L)'
;LNRSILDKGWHRIELATRSKARYTGTHVITVNPAYTSQRCNVCTVVDRKSRESQAVFRCTSCHHTDHADVNAAKNILTAGRAEHAQPRPGVRAGARKPRNRVGRKANRQATAAQATAQTEPEPAGIPRL
;
A
#
# COMPACT_ATOMS: atom_id res chain seq x y z
N LEU A 1 -1.19 3.54 -22.07
CA LEU A 1 -1.18 3.86 -20.61
C LEU A 1 -0.07 3.11 -19.85
N ASN A 2 -0.02 1.77 -19.86
CA ASN A 2 1.00 1.04 -19.07
C ASN A 2 2.44 1.41 -19.42
N ARG A 3 2.76 1.54 -20.72
CA ARG A 3 4.09 1.96 -21.19
C ARG A 3 4.49 3.36 -20.69
N SER A 4 3.56 4.31 -20.67
CA SER A 4 3.85 5.67 -20.20
C SER A 4 4.04 5.74 -18.68
N ILE A 5 3.42 4.84 -17.91
CA ILE A 5 3.64 4.73 -16.46
C ILE A 5 5.06 4.19 -16.18
N LEU A 6 5.47 3.15 -16.91
CA LEU A 6 6.79 2.54 -16.76
C LEU A 6 7.92 3.50 -17.15
N ASP A 7 7.71 4.31 -18.19
CA ASP A 7 8.67 5.32 -18.67
C ASP A 7 9.02 6.39 -17.62
N LYS A 8 8.06 6.80 -16.76
CA LYS A 8 8.31 7.85 -15.76
C LYS A 8 9.04 7.38 -14.51
N GLY A 9 8.99 6.08 -14.20
CA GLY A 9 9.76 5.51 -13.09
C GLY A 9 9.45 6.08 -11.71
N TRP A 10 8.19 6.41 -11.41
CA TRP A 10 7.80 7.07 -10.14
C TRP A 10 8.31 6.37 -8.88
N HIS A 11 8.28 5.03 -8.84
CA HIS A 11 8.81 4.26 -7.71
C HIS A 11 10.32 4.46 -7.53
N ARG A 12 11.10 4.61 -8.61
CA ARG A 12 12.55 4.85 -8.51
C ARG A 12 12.85 6.21 -7.90
N ILE A 13 12.06 7.24 -8.23
CA ILE A 13 12.17 8.58 -7.64
C ILE A 13 11.88 8.51 -6.14
N GLU A 14 10.84 7.79 -5.72
CA GLU A 14 10.52 7.59 -4.31
C GLU A 14 11.67 6.88 -3.58
N LEU A 15 12.18 5.77 -4.12
CA LEU A 15 13.29 5.00 -3.53
C LEU A 15 14.55 5.86 -3.38
N ALA A 16 14.92 6.62 -4.40
CA ALA A 16 16.08 7.51 -4.36
C ALA A 16 15.93 8.57 -3.26
N THR A 17 14.75 9.20 -3.17
CA THR A 17 14.45 10.22 -2.17
C THR A 17 14.51 9.63 -0.74
N ARG A 18 13.88 8.47 -0.52
CA ARG A 18 13.93 7.76 0.76
C ARG A 18 15.35 7.34 1.14
N SER A 19 16.15 6.90 0.18
CA SER A 19 17.54 6.51 0.41
C SER A 19 18.35 7.70 0.92
N LYS A 20 18.27 8.86 0.25
CA LYS A 20 18.98 10.08 0.66
C LYS A 20 18.51 10.60 2.01
N ALA A 21 17.21 10.57 2.27
CA ALA A 21 16.62 11.02 3.53
C ALA A 21 17.13 10.26 4.77
N ARG A 22 17.53 8.98 4.62
CA ARG A 22 18.12 8.19 5.71
C ARG A 22 19.45 8.77 6.23
N TYR A 23 20.20 9.45 5.37
CA TYR A 23 21.49 10.02 5.74
C TYR A 23 21.38 11.42 6.35
N THR A 24 20.29 12.15 6.07
CA THR A 24 20.08 13.52 6.52
C THR A 24 19.10 13.63 7.70
N GLY A 25 18.41 12.55 8.06
CA GLY A 25 17.32 12.57 9.04
C GLY A 25 16.05 13.24 8.53
N THR A 26 15.94 13.51 7.22
CA THR A 26 14.74 14.12 6.62
C THR A 26 13.58 13.13 6.60
N HIS A 27 12.36 13.62 6.79
CA HIS A 27 11.15 12.81 6.66
C HIS A 27 10.62 12.82 5.23
N VAL A 28 10.33 11.65 4.68
CA VAL A 28 9.65 11.48 3.38
C VAL A 28 8.28 10.89 3.64
N ILE A 29 7.24 11.64 3.28
CA ILE A 29 5.84 11.30 3.55
C ILE A 29 5.12 11.14 2.22
N THR A 30 4.44 10.02 2.06
CA THR A 30 3.57 9.75 0.91
C THR A 30 2.15 10.18 1.26
N VAL A 31 1.50 10.91 0.36
CA VAL A 31 0.09 11.32 0.51
C VAL A 31 -0.78 10.64 -0.55
N ASN A 32 -2.07 10.53 -0.30
CA ASN A 32 -3.02 10.07 -1.32
C ASN A 32 -3.05 11.07 -2.49
N PRO A 33 -2.77 10.63 -3.74
CA PRO A 33 -2.74 11.53 -4.89
C PRO A 33 -4.13 11.92 -5.39
N ALA A 34 -5.21 11.28 -4.91
CA ALA A 34 -6.55 11.50 -5.42
C ALA A 34 -6.99 12.97 -5.29
N TYR A 35 -7.49 13.53 -6.40
CA TYR A 35 -8.08 14.87 -6.50
C TYR A 35 -7.19 16.06 -6.14
N THR A 36 -5.89 15.86 -5.85
CA THR A 36 -4.96 16.94 -5.46
C THR A 36 -4.75 17.99 -6.57
N SER A 37 -4.97 17.60 -7.83
CA SER A 37 -4.92 18.48 -9.00
C SER A 37 -6.22 19.20 -9.35
N GLN A 38 -7.34 18.81 -8.72
CA GLN A 38 -8.69 19.32 -8.99
C GLN A 38 -9.26 20.09 -7.79
N ARG A 39 -8.67 19.90 -6.60
CA ARG A 39 -9.01 20.64 -5.39
C ARG A 39 -8.47 22.07 -5.47
N CYS A 40 -9.27 23.05 -5.08
CA CYS A 40 -8.78 24.40 -4.83
C CYS A 40 -8.07 24.46 -3.47
N ASN A 41 -6.84 24.97 -3.44
CA ASN A 41 -6.10 25.19 -2.20
C ASN A 41 -6.71 26.26 -1.28
N VAL A 42 -7.56 27.16 -1.81
CA VAL A 42 -8.20 28.24 -1.04
C VAL A 42 -9.51 27.78 -0.42
N CYS A 43 -10.45 27.28 -1.24
CA CYS A 43 -11.80 26.95 -0.77
C CYS A 43 -12.07 25.45 -0.60
N THR A 44 -11.09 24.58 -0.89
CA THR A 44 -11.15 23.10 -0.78
C THR A 44 -12.14 22.38 -1.70
N VAL A 45 -12.95 23.11 -2.48
CA VAL A 45 -13.86 22.54 -3.48
C VAL A 45 -13.07 21.75 -4.52
N VAL A 46 -13.58 20.57 -4.85
CA VAL A 46 -13.01 19.69 -5.88
C VAL A 46 -13.91 19.76 -7.11
N ASP A 47 -13.35 20.23 -8.22
CA ASP A 47 -14.06 20.24 -9.50
C ASP A 47 -13.06 19.98 -10.63
N ARG A 48 -13.39 19.03 -11.51
CA ARG A 48 -12.59 18.72 -12.70
C ARG A 48 -12.43 19.93 -13.61
N LYS A 49 -13.47 20.77 -13.72
CA LYS A 49 -13.44 21.98 -14.54
C LYS A 49 -12.49 23.04 -13.99
N SER A 50 -12.08 22.93 -12.72
CA SER A 50 -11.14 23.90 -12.16
C SER A 50 -9.72 23.80 -12.74
N ARG A 51 -9.35 22.65 -13.33
CA ARG A 51 -8.09 22.49 -14.07
C ARG A 51 -8.38 22.64 -15.56
N GLU A 52 -8.21 23.86 -16.08
CA GLU A 52 -8.49 24.19 -17.47
C GLU A 52 -7.41 23.64 -18.43
N SER A 53 -6.15 23.66 -18.00
CA SER A 53 -5.03 23.15 -18.80
C SER A 53 -3.90 22.61 -17.93
N GLN A 54 -2.77 22.25 -18.56
CA GLN A 54 -1.57 21.86 -17.82
C GLN A 54 -0.99 23.01 -17.00
N ALA A 55 -1.14 24.25 -17.47
CA ALA A 55 -0.58 25.43 -16.82
C ALA A 55 -1.63 26.21 -16.01
N VAL A 56 -2.92 26.11 -16.35
CA VAL A 56 -3.97 26.98 -15.81
C VAL A 56 -4.89 26.23 -14.86
N PHE A 57 -5.05 26.79 -13.66
CA PHE A 57 -6.09 26.42 -12.70
C PHE A 57 -6.95 27.64 -12.39
N ARG A 58 -8.28 27.50 -12.47
CA ARG A 58 -9.27 28.50 -12.10
C ARG A 58 -10.39 27.82 -11.33
N CYS A 59 -10.52 28.11 -10.05
CA CYS A 59 -11.58 27.53 -9.24
C CYS A 59 -12.96 27.98 -9.72
N THR A 60 -13.87 27.03 -9.94
CA THR A 60 -15.26 27.30 -10.36
C THR A 60 -16.14 27.84 -9.23
N SER A 61 -15.71 27.74 -7.97
CA SER A 61 -16.45 28.20 -6.80
C SER A 61 -15.97 29.57 -6.30
N CYS A 62 -14.67 29.72 -6.04
CA CYS A 62 -14.12 30.96 -5.46
C CYS A 62 -13.35 31.83 -6.47
N HIS A 63 -13.26 31.42 -7.74
CA HIS A 63 -12.56 32.14 -8.80
C HIS A 63 -11.05 32.32 -8.58
N HIS A 64 -10.45 31.64 -7.61
CA HIS A 64 -8.99 31.65 -7.43
C HIS A 64 -8.29 31.11 -8.67
N THR A 65 -7.29 31.85 -9.16
CA THR A 65 -6.46 31.49 -10.31
C THR A 65 -5.01 31.31 -9.88
N ASP A 66 -4.38 30.24 -10.35
CA ASP A 66 -2.95 29.96 -10.12
C ASP A 66 -2.42 29.02 -11.22
N HIS A 67 -1.12 28.77 -11.23
CA HIS A 67 -0.56 27.70 -12.03
C HIS A 67 -1.04 26.33 -11.51
N ALA A 68 -1.44 25.43 -12.40
CA ALA A 68 -2.04 24.16 -11.99
C ALA A 68 -1.12 23.31 -11.10
N ASP A 69 0.17 23.26 -11.41
CA ASP A 69 1.16 22.54 -10.59
C ASP A 69 1.43 23.23 -9.24
N VAL A 70 1.32 24.56 -9.15
CA VAL A 70 1.50 25.31 -7.89
C VAL A 70 0.32 25.05 -6.97
N ASN A 71 -0.92 25.10 -7.48
CA ASN A 71 -2.10 24.73 -6.72
C ASN A 71 -2.03 23.27 -6.24
N ALA A 72 -1.63 22.34 -7.11
CA ALA A 72 -1.45 20.93 -6.74
C ALA A 72 -0.38 20.74 -5.65
N ALA A 73 0.76 21.43 -5.75
CA ALA A 73 1.81 21.40 -4.73
C ALA A 73 1.32 21.90 -3.36
N LYS A 74 0.53 22.99 -3.33
CA LYS A 74 -0.08 23.50 -2.08
C LYS A 74 -1.07 22.51 -1.46
N ASN A 75 -1.86 21.81 -2.29
CA ASN A 75 -2.75 20.74 -1.83
C ASN A 75 -1.95 19.56 -1.25
N ILE A 76 -0.89 19.11 -1.93
CA ILE A 76 -0.01 18.04 -1.48
C ILE A 76 0.68 18.41 -0.16
N LEU A 77 1.16 19.64 -0.02
CA LEU A 77 1.75 20.15 1.22
C LEU A 77 0.76 20.09 2.38
N THR A 78 -0.48 20.51 2.14
CA THR A 78 -1.55 20.48 3.16
C THR A 78 -1.84 19.04 3.59
N ALA A 79 -1.99 18.12 2.63
CA ALA A 79 -2.16 16.70 2.92
C ALA A 79 -0.95 16.12 3.67
N GLY A 80 0.26 16.44 3.25
CA GLY A 80 1.50 15.93 3.86
C GLY A 80 1.67 16.39 5.30
N ARG A 81 1.29 17.64 5.60
CA ARG A 81 1.25 18.16 6.98
C ARG A 81 0.23 17.43 7.83
N ALA A 82 -0.97 17.16 7.29
CA ALA A 82 -1.99 16.39 7.98
C ALA A 82 -1.53 14.95 8.27
N GLU A 83 -0.89 14.28 7.31
CA GLU A 83 -0.31 12.93 7.49
C GLU A 83 0.84 12.94 8.51
N HIS A 84 1.69 13.97 8.50
CA HIS A 84 2.79 14.09 9.46
C HIS A 84 2.30 14.30 10.90
N ALA A 85 1.25 15.10 11.05
CA ALA A 85 0.68 15.45 12.35
C ALA A 85 -0.12 14.31 12.98
N GLN A 86 -0.59 13.34 12.18
CA GLN A 86 -1.31 12.19 12.72
C GLN A 86 -0.40 11.36 13.63
N PRO A 87 -0.85 10.96 14.83
CA PRO A 87 -0.14 9.97 15.61
C PRO A 87 -0.05 8.72 14.75
N ARG A 88 1.17 8.23 14.52
CA ARG A 88 1.39 6.98 13.80
C ARG A 88 0.42 5.96 14.39
N PRO A 89 -0.44 5.29 13.60
CA PRO A 89 -1.26 4.22 14.15
C PRO A 89 -0.28 3.26 14.79
N GLY A 90 -0.29 3.23 16.13
CA GLY A 90 0.61 2.40 16.90
C GLY A 90 0.56 1.03 16.28
N VAL A 91 1.72 0.50 15.88
CA VAL A 91 1.85 -0.91 15.53
C VAL A 91 1.13 -1.64 16.65
N ARG A 92 -0.07 -2.17 16.38
CA ARG A 92 -0.75 -3.02 17.35
C ARG A 92 0.23 -4.16 17.53
N ALA A 93 0.95 -4.16 18.65
CA ALA A 93 1.72 -5.32 19.08
C ALA A 93 0.77 -6.50 18.92
N GLY A 94 1.13 -7.42 18.02
CA GLY A 94 0.18 -8.38 17.48
C GLY A 94 -0.58 -9.07 18.60
N ALA A 95 -1.88 -8.80 18.71
CA ALA A 95 -2.78 -9.66 19.44
C ALA A 95 -2.80 -10.98 18.67
N ARG A 96 -1.92 -11.91 19.03
CA ARG A 96 -2.02 -13.31 18.60
C ARG A 96 -3.42 -13.76 18.96
N LYS A 97 -4.30 -13.91 17.97
CA LYS A 97 -5.60 -14.55 18.16
C LYS A 97 -5.35 -15.92 18.81
N PRO A 98 -5.96 -16.24 19.96
CA PRO A 98 -5.80 -17.57 20.54
C PRO A 98 -6.28 -18.59 19.51
N ARG A 99 -5.41 -19.55 19.17
CA ARG A 99 -5.76 -20.66 18.30
C ARG A 99 -6.79 -21.51 19.03
N ASN A 100 -8.06 -21.40 18.65
CA ASN A 100 -9.07 -22.35 19.08
C ASN A 100 -8.72 -23.71 18.48
N ARG A 101 -8.25 -24.64 19.32
CA ARG A 101 -7.97 -26.02 18.95
C ARG A 101 -9.33 -26.72 18.85
N VAL A 102 -9.94 -26.70 17.67
CA VAL A 102 -11.16 -27.49 17.41
C VAL A 102 -10.77 -28.96 17.60
N GLY A 103 -11.26 -29.56 18.69
CA GLY A 103 -11.06 -30.97 18.99
C GLY A 103 -11.62 -31.82 17.87
N ARG A 104 -10.76 -32.63 17.26
CA ARG A 104 -11.12 -33.64 16.27
C ARG A 104 -11.99 -34.68 16.99
N LYS A 105 -13.31 -34.62 16.86
CA LYS A 105 -14.17 -35.72 17.33
C LYS A 105 -13.85 -36.95 16.49
N ALA A 106 -13.31 -37.97 17.15
CA ALA A 106 -13.05 -39.27 16.56
C ALA A 106 -14.39 -39.93 16.22
N ASN A 107 -14.62 -40.18 14.92
CA ASN A 107 -15.68 -41.08 14.49
C ASN A 107 -15.11 -42.51 14.54
N ARG A 108 -15.47 -43.28 15.55
CA ARG A 108 -15.26 -44.73 15.58
C ARG A 108 -16.52 -45.39 15.04
N GLN A 109 -16.47 -45.86 13.80
CA GLN A 109 -17.34 -46.93 13.34
C GLN A 109 -16.47 -48.11 12.97
N ALA A 110 -16.70 -49.19 13.72
CA ALA A 110 -16.09 -50.48 13.54
C ALA A 110 -16.72 -51.19 12.35
N THR A 111 -15.89 -51.70 11.44
CA THR A 111 -16.23 -52.85 10.61
C THR A 111 -15.01 -53.75 10.50
N ALA A 112 -15.17 -54.98 10.96
CA ALA A 112 -14.20 -56.06 10.87
C ALA A 112 -13.99 -56.48 9.41
N ALA A 113 -12.74 -56.81 9.02
CA ALA A 113 -12.39 -58.09 8.41
C ALA A 113 -10.97 -58.07 7.79
N GLN A 114 -10.16 -58.97 8.32
CA GLN A 114 -9.20 -59.84 7.63
C GLN A 114 -7.85 -59.27 7.18
N ALA A 115 -6.84 -59.82 7.86
CA ALA A 115 -5.42 -59.73 7.65
C ALA A 115 -4.96 -60.49 6.41
N THR A 116 -3.94 -59.96 5.74
CA THR A 116 -2.83 -60.75 5.19
C THR A 116 -1.53 -59.97 5.35
N ALA A 117 -0.52 -60.66 5.89
CA ALA A 117 0.84 -60.17 6.09
C ALA A 117 1.65 -60.33 4.79
N GLN A 118 2.55 -59.38 4.50
CA GLN A 118 3.76 -59.61 3.70
C GLN A 118 4.77 -58.44 3.88
N THR A 119 5.80 -58.77 4.66
CA THR A 119 7.19 -58.28 4.78
C THR A 119 7.73 -57.22 3.81
N GLU A 120 8.39 -56.21 4.38
CA GLU A 120 9.29 -55.23 3.74
C GLU A 120 10.60 -55.86 3.23
N PRO A 121 11.30 -55.18 2.32
CA PRO A 121 12.70 -54.85 2.64
C PRO A 121 13.10 -53.37 2.39
N GLU A 122 14.01 -52.91 3.25
CA GLU A 122 14.65 -51.58 3.33
C GLU A 122 15.77 -51.38 2.26
N PRO A 123 16.53 -50.26 2.22
CA PRO A 123 16.37 -49.16 1.26
C PRO A 123 17.54 -49.01 0.27
N ALA A 124 17.27 -48.51 -0.95
CA ALA A 124 18.33 -48.08 -1.87
C ALA A 124 18.70 -46.61 -1.60
N GLY A 125 19.90 -46.39 -1.07
CA GLY A 125 20.47 -45.06 -0.83
C GLY A 125 20.65 -44.25 -2.11
N ILE A 126 20.26 -42.97 -2.04
CA ILE A 126 20.44 -41.99 -3.11
C ILE A 126 21.84 -41.36 -2.97
N PRO A 127 22.72 -41.41 -3.97
CA PRO A 127 24.00 -40.70 -3.92
C PRO A 127 23.78 -39.18 -4.09
N ARG A 128 24.45 -38.39 -3.25
CA ARG A 128 24.54 -36.93 -3.37
C ARG A 128 25.38 -36.55 -4.59
N LEU A 129 24.89 -35.61 -5.38
CA LEU A 129 25.71 -34.68 -6.17
C LEU A 129 25.66 -33.32 -5.47
#